data_AF-A0A1D9QHV2-F1
#
_entry.id   AF-A0A1D9QHV2-F1
#
_cell.length_a   1.000
_cell.length_b   1.000
_cell.length_c   1.000
_cell.angle_alpha   90.00
_cell.angle_beta   90.00
_cell.angle_gamma   90.00
#
_symmetry.space_group_name_H-M   'P 1'
#
loop_
_entity.id
_entity.type
_entity.pdbx_description
1 polymer ?
#
loop_
_entity_poly.entity_id
_entity_poly.type
_entity_poly.pdbx_seq_one_letter_code
_entity_poly.pdbx_strand_id
1 'polypeptide(L)'
;MIGYSDPQNEGVRLFKWSLRMGTFEESSPSSLLNMVLEPSMAKIISAQFLGVMNSSCVSRLLLLPSTKTSEQGPVYPGLSIWIFNPSIRYTALNFYFSRKMHISETPGKPGILAMKILWKHCTPIRNSSSENESVEELELPGDVLHEFRHHLEDVTKRYLPPSARKLQEWNVSLLERYEAAVKEE
;
A
#
# COMPACT_ATOMS: atom_id res chain seq x y z
N MET A 1 14.19 -10.62 0.78
CA MET A 1 14.22 -11.49 -0.42
C MET A 1 13.77 -10.62 -1.61
N ILE A 2 14.51 -10.56 -2.72
CA ILE A 2 14.30 -9.55 -3.79
C ILE A 2 13.32 -9.99 -4.90
N GLY A 3 12.92 -11.26 -4.90
CA GLY A 3 12.05 -11.86 -5.91
C GLY A 3 12.00 -13.38 -5.77
N TYR A 4 11.36 -14.04 -6.73
CA TYR A 4 11.30 -15.50 -6.85
C TYR A 4 11.48 -15.95 -8.31
N SER A 5 11.93 -17.19 -8.51
CA SER A 5 12.07 -17.78 -9.84
C SER A 5 10.69 -18.15 -10.39
N ASP A 6 10.39 -17.72 -11.61
CA ASP A 6 9.16 -18.06 -12.34
C ASP A 6 9.48 -19.10 -13.43
N PRO A 7 9.27 -20.40 -13.16
CA PRO A 7 9.58 -21.47 -14.11
C PRO A 7 8.69 -21.44 -15.36
N GLN A 8 7.56 -20.73 -15.34
CA GLN A 8 6.66 -20.61 -16.51
C GLN A 8 7.22 -19.67 -17.59
N ASN A 9 8.07 -18.71 -17.20
CA ASN A 9 8.66 -17.72 -18.12
C ASN A 9 10.19 -17.84 -18.20
N GLU A 10 10.77 -18.94 -17.69
CA GLU A 10 12.22 -19.16 -17.57
C GLU A 10 12.96 -17.92 -17.02
N GLY A 11 12.36 -17.24 -16.04
CA GLY A 11 12.77 -15.91 -15.61
C GLY A 11 12.74 -15.71 -14.09
N VAL A 12 13.15 -14.53 -13.65
CA VAL A 12 13.07 -14.12 -12.24
C VAL A 12 12.02 -13.02 -12.11
N ARG A 13 11.00 -13.23 -11.29
CA ARG A 13 10.04 -12.18 -10.92
C ARG A 13 10.58 -11.43 -9.73
N LEU A 14 10.90 -10.16 -9.94
CA LEU A 14 11.36 -9.26 -8.90
C LEU A 14 10.16 -8.55 -8.28
N PHE A 15 10.21 -8.41 -6.96
CA PHE A 15 9.22 -7.63 -6.24
C PHE A 15 9.52 -6.15 -6.43
N LYS A 16 8.55 -5.38 -6.95
CA LYS A 16 8.76 -3.94 -7.20
C LYS A 16 9.20 -3.17 -5.95
N TRP A 17 8.68 -3.54 -4.77
CA TRP A 17 9.07 -2.93 -3.49
C TRP A 17 10.47 -3.32 -3.00
N SER A 18 11.09 -4.32 -3.62
CA SER A 18 12.46 -4.75 -3.29
C SER A 18 13.51 -4.16 -4.23
N LEU A 19 13.11 -3.34 -5.21
CA LEU A 19 14.01 -2.71 -6.17
C LEU A 19 14.36 -1.29 -5.76
N ARG A 20 15.66 -0.99 -5.74
CA ARG A 20 16.20 0.36 -5.57
C ARG A 20 16.87 0.78 -6.87
N MET A 21 16.48 1.95 -7.39
CA MET A 21 17.13 2.52 -8.56
C MET A 21 18.13 3.57 -8.09
N GLY A 22 19.43 3.26 -8.25
CA GLY A 22 20.48 4.26 -8.12
C GLY A 22 20.57 5.04 -9.43
N THR A 23 20.41 6.35 -9.39
CA THR A 23 20.74 7.23 -10.53
C THR A 23 22.26 7.26 -10.65
N PHE A 24 22.82 6.54 -11.63
CA PHE A 24 24.19 6.75 -12.08
C PHE A 24 24.19 7.92 -13.07
N GLU A 25 24.56 9.10 -12.61
CA GLU A 25 24.90 10.22 -13.48
C GLU A 25 26.32 10.69 -13.12
N GLU A 26 27.26 10.37 -14.01
CA GLU A 26 28.57 11.03 -14.09
C GLU A 26 28.36 12.49 -14.53
N SER A 27 28.16 13.42 -13.59
CA SER A 27 28.68 14.80 -13.70
C SER A 27 28.36 15.63 -12.45
N SER A 28 29.43 16.21 -11.90
CA SER A 28 29.60 17.33 -10.94
C SER A 28 28.53 17.65 -9.87
N PRO A 29 28.94 17.85 -8.59
CA PRO A 29 28.03 17.92 -7.45
C PRO A 29 27.65 19.36 -7.10
N SER A 30 26.49 19.82 -7.57
CA SER A 30 25.81 20.95 -6.93
C SER A 30 24.31 20.95 -7.28
N SER A 31 23.49 20.66 -6.25
CA SER A 31 22.04 20.92 -6.16
C SER A 31 21.05 19.84 -6.58
N LEU A 32 21.47 18.59 -6.84
CA LEU A 32 20.56 17.43 -6.88
C LEU A 32 20.77 16.53 -5.65
N LEU A 33 20.33 16.99 -4.48
CA LEU A 33 20.26 16.14 -3.30
C LEU A 33 19.23 15.02 -3.54
N ASN A 34 19.72 13.87 -3.98
CA ASN A 34 19.32 12.53 -3.52
C ASN A 34 17.80 12.28 -3.42
N MET A 35 17.07 12.43 -4.53
CA MET A 35 15.69 11.98 -4.58
C MET A 35 15.64 10.47 -4.89
N VAL A 36 16.03 9.65 -3.91
CA VAL A 36 15.71 8.22 -3.93
C VAL A 36 14.20 8.10 -3.74
N LEU A 37 13.46 8.13 -4.85
CA LEU A 37 12.03 7.86 -4.91
C LEU A 37 11.81 6.35 -4.80
N GLU A 38 12.10 5.75 -3.64
CA GLU A 38 11.64 4.39 -3.34
C GLU A 38 10.15 4.51 -2.97
N PRO A 39 9.20 4.06 -3.82
CA PRO A 39 7.81 4.06 -3.43
C PRO A 39 7.66 3.10 -2.25
N SER A 40 7.18 3.59 -1.11
CA SER A 40 6.94 2.75 0.06
C SER A 40 6.02 1.59 -0.34
N MET A 41 6.18 0.44 0.31
CA MET A 41 5.31 -0.73 0.09
C MET A 41 3.82 -0.34 0.15
N ALA A 42 3.45 0.53 1.08
CA ALA A 42 2.10 1.08 1.20
C ALA A 42 1.63 1.84 -0.06
N LYS A 43 2.49 2.64 -0.69
CA LYS A 43 2.17 3.36 -1.94
C LYS A 43 2.04 2.41 -3.14
N ILE A 44 2.83 1.34 -3.18
CA ILE A 44 2.70 0.31 -4.22
C ILE A 44 1.38 -0.43 -4.05
N ILE A 45 1.05 -0.86 -2.83
CA ILE A 45 -0.20 -1.54 -2.54
C ILE A 45 -1.40 -0.62 -2.81
N SER A 46 -1.31 0.67 -2.46
CA SER A 46 -2.39 1.63 -2.74
C SER A 46 -2.61 1.87 -4.23
N ALA A 47 -1.54 1.86 -5.02
CA ALA A 47 -1.64 1.90 -6.48
C ALA A 47 -2.29 0.62 -7.05
N GLN A 48 -1.97 -0.55 -6.50
CA GLN A 48 -2.63 -1.81 -6.87
C GLN A 48 -4.12 -1.79 -6.54
N PHE A 49 -4.48 -1.36 -5.33
CA PHE A 49 -5.88 -1.22 -4.92
C PHE A 49 -6.65 -0.30 -5.85
N LEU A 50 -6.07 0.84 -6.22
CA LEU A 50 -6.68 1.75 -7.16
C LEU A 50 -6.88 1.10 -8.54
N GLY A 51 -5.88 0.37 -9.03
CA GLY A 51 -5.96 -0.34 -10.32
C GLY A 51 -7.09 -1.37 -10.32
N VAL A 52 -7.20 -2.13 -9.23
CA VAL A 52 -8.31 -3.07 -9.02
C VAL A 52 -9.65 -2.33 -9.02
N MET A 53 -9.84 -1.35 -8.14
CA MET A 53 -11.08 -0.57 -8.06
C MET A 53 -11.51 0.02 -9.41
N ASN A 54 -10.56 0.50 -10.21
CA ASN A 54 -10.86 1.10 -11.52
C ASN A 54 -11.21 0.08 -12.60
N SER A 55 -10.75 -1.17 -12.48
CA SER A 55 -10.94 -2.20 -13.51
C SER A 55 -12.15 -3.10 -13.23
N SER A 56 -12.40 -3.44 -11.97
CA SER A 56 -13.51 -4.31 -11.56
C SER A 56 -14.65 -3.58 -10.85
N CYS A 57 -14.51 -2.27 -10.61
CA CYS A 57 -15.50 -1.46 -9.91
C CYS A 57 -15.84 -1.96 -8.48
N VAL A 58 -14.97 -2.78 -7.88
CA VAL A 58 -15.15 -3.26 -6.50
C VAL A 58 -14.47 -2.31 -5.51
N SER A 59 -14.99 -2.28 -4.29
CA SER A 59 -14.36 -1.56 -3.17
C SER A 59 -13.86 -2.50 -2.07
N ARG A 60 -14.17 -3.80 -2.17
CA ARG A 60 -13.83 -4.81 -1.18
C ARG A 60 -12.78 -5.77 -1.75
N LEU A 61 -11.70 -5.94 -1.00
CA LEU A 61 -10.54 -6.72 -1.40
C LEU A 61 -10.24 -7.76 -0.32
N LEU A 62 -9.84 -8.95 -0.74
CA LEU A 62 -9.33 -9.99 0.13
C LEU A 62 -7.86 -10.22 -0.17
N LEU A 63 -7.00 -9.86 0.78
CA LEU A 63 -5.56 -10.08 0.68
C LEU A 63 -5.22 -11.44 1.26
N LEU A 64 -4.71 -12.32 0.43
CA LEU A 64 -4.34 -13.68 0.81
C LEU A 64 -2.81 -13.86 0.74
N PRO A 65 -2.21 -14.61 1.68
CA PRO A 65 -0.80 -14.96 1.58
C PRO A 65 -0.59 -15.88 0.37
N SER A 66 0.40 -15.57 -0.47
CA SER A 66 0.73 -16.41 -1.62
C SER A 66 1.33 -17.74 -1.16
N THR A 67 0.80 -18.85 -1.70
CA THR A 67 1.19 -20.22 -1.35
C THR A 67 2.55 -20.62 -1.91
N LYS A 68 3.08 -19.86 -2.87
CA LYS A 68 4.33 -20.17 -3.58
C LYS A 68 5.59 -20.00 -2.72
N THR A 69 5.48 -19.33 -1.57
CA THR A 69 6.65 -18.85 -0.81
C THR A 69 6.88 -19.59 0.51
N SER A 70 6.01 -20.52 0.92
CA SER A 70 6.09 -21.07 2.28
C SER A 70 5.66 -22.52 2.41
N GLU A 71 6.59 -23.45 2.16
CA GLU A 71 6.52 -24.78 2.79
C GLU A 71 7.16 -24.78 4.20
N GLN A 72 7.87 -23.71 4.61
CA GLN A 72 8.69 -23.68 5.84
C GLN A 72 8.57 -22.37 6.66
N GLY A 73 7.71 -21.43 6.27
CA GLY A 73 7.54 -20.13 6.94
C GLY A 73 6.32 -20.07 7.87
N PRO A 74 6.22 -19.02 8.74
CA PRO A 74 5.06 -18.81 9.58
C PRO A 74 3.79 -18.55 8.75
N VAL A 75 2.68 -19.16 9.16
CA VAL A 75 1.38 -18.97 8.51
C VAL A 75 0.82 -17.61 8.90
N TYR A 76 0.73 -16.71 7.92
CA TYR A 76 0.15 -15.39 8.12
C TYR A 76 -1.36 -15.40 7.84
N PRO A 77 -2.19 -14.77 8.69
CA PRO A 77 -3.62 -14.62 8.41
C PRO A 77 -3.84 -13.64 7.24
N GLY A 78 -4.91 -13.86 6.47
CA GLY A 78 -5.36 -12.93 5.44
C GLY A 78 -5.89 -11.62 6.01
N LEU A 79 -6.07 -10.63 5.13
CA LEU A 79 -6.70 -9.35 5.48
C LEU A 79 -7.90 -9.10 4.57
N SER A 80 -9.05 -8.82 5.16
CA SER A 80 -10.19 -8.27 4.42
C SER A 80 -10.10 -6.75 4.48
N ILE A 81 -10.10 -6.10 3.32
CA ILE A 81 -10.00 -4.66 3.15
C ILE A 81 -11.27 -4.14 2.50
N TRP A 82 -11.76 -3.00 2.98
CA TRP A 82 -12.83 -2.25 2.34
C TRP A 82 -12.40 -0.79 2.18
N ILE A 83 -12.33 -0.33 0.93
CA ILE A 83 -11.96 1.02 0.57
C ILE A 83 -13.21 1.88 0.55
N PHE A 84 -13.37 2.75 1.55
CA PHE A 84 -14.56 3.58 1.69
C PHE A 84 -14.47 4.88 0.88
N ASN A 85 -13.27 5.47 0.84
CA ASN A 85 -13.02 6.66 0.03
C ASN A 85 -11.62 6.56 -0.58
N PRO A 86 -11.49 6.42 -1.92
CA PRO A 86 -10.19 6.26 -2.57
C PRO A 86 -9.40 7.58 -2.68
N SER A 87 -10.02 8.73 -2.41
CA SER A 87 -9.43 10.05 -2.65
C SER A 87 -9.82 11.03 -1.53
N ILE A 88 -9.19 10.86 -0.37
CA ILE A 88 -9.22 11.87 0.69
C ILE A 88 -7.90 12.66 0.71
N ARG A 89 -7.96 13.88 1.20
CA ARG A 89 -6.77 14.65 1.56
C ARG A 89 -6.78 14.96 3.04
N TYR A 90 -5.62 14.85 3.67
CA TYR A 90 -5.46 15.20 5.08
C TYR A 90 -4.17 15.97 5.32
N THR A 91 -4.20 16.75 6.39
CA THR A 91 -3.07 17.49 6.94
C THR A 91 -2.95 17.10 8.41
N ALA A 92 -1.72 17.02 8.91
CA ALA A 92 -1.37 16.58 10.25
C ALA A 92 -0.11 17.31 10.69
N LEU A 93 -0.07 17.74 11.94
CA LEU A 93 0.99 18.60 12.46
C LEU A 93 2.40 17.96 12.35
N ASN A 94 2.48 16.63 12.43
CA ASN A 94 3.71 15.86 12.24
C ASN A 94 4.36 16.07 10.85
N PHE A 95 3.64 16.64 9.87
CA PHE A 95 4.19 16.91 8.53
C PHE A 95 5.20 18.04 8.51
N TYR A 96 5.06 19.06 9.37
CA TYR A 96 5.96 20.22 9.35
C TYR A 96 7.39 19.88 9.79
N PHE A 97 7.56 18.83 10.61
CA PHE A 97 8.87 18.44 11.14
C PHE A 97 9.54 17.30 10.36
N SER A 98 8.78 16.48 9.63
CA SER A 98 9.32 15.35 8.88
C SER A 98 9.18 15.61 7.39
N ARG A 99 10.23 16.20 6.76
CA ARG A 99 10.38 16.39 5.30
C ARG A 99 10.39 15.08 4.48
N LYS A 100 9.89 13.97 5.03
CA LYS A 100 9.86 12.64 4.40
C LYS A 100 8.56 12.34 3.67
N MET A 101 7.51 13.13 3.87
CA MET A 101 6.28 13.03 3.09
C MET A 101 6.11 14.24 2.19
N HIS A 102 6.00 13.99 0.89
CA HIS A 102 5.68 15.00 -0.11
C HIS A 102 4.26 15.50 0.15
N ILE A 103 4.13 16.70 0.74
CA ILE A 103 2.89 17.46 0.63
C ILE A 103 2.77 17.81 -0.85
N SER A 104 1.62 17.51 -1.45
CA SER A 104 1.40 17.98 -2.80
C SER A 104 1.32 19.50 -2.76
N GLU A 105 2.28 20.15 -3.42
CA GLU A 105 2.27 21.59 -3.69
C GLU A 105 1.45 21.92 -4.94
N THR A 106 0.67 20.96 -5.47
CA THR A 106 -0.24 21.21 -6.58
C THR A 106 -1.14 22.41 -6.26
N PRO A 107 -1.12 23.48 -7.09
CA PRO A 107 -1.95 24.66 -6.89
C PRO A 107 -3.42 24.27 -6.70
N GLY A 108 -4.03 24.75 -5.61
CA GLY A 108 -5.45 24.52 -5.31
C GLY A 108 -5.81 23.20 -4.61
N LYS A 109 -4.86 22.30 -4.32
CA LYS A 109 -5.14 21.02 -3.62
C LYS A 109 -4.10 20.69 -2.53
N PRO A 110 -4.05 21.45 -1.42
CA PRO A 110 -3.08 21.21 -0.35
C PRO A 110 -3.37 19.90 0.41
N GLY A 111 -2.30 19.25 0.89
CA GLY A 111 -2.38 18.06 1.74
C GLY A 111 -1.99 16.76 1.05
N ILE A 112 -1.95 15.67 1.81
CA ILE A 112 -1.53 14.35 1.33
C ILE A 112 -2.73 13.57 0.84
N LEU A 113 -2.64 13.07 -0.40
CA LEU A 113 -3.62 12.17 -0.98
C LEU A 113 -3.54 10.79 -0.32
N ALA A 114 -4.68 10.27 0.13
CA ALA A 114 -4.78 8.94 0.73
C ALA A 114 -6.14 8.28 0.43
N MET A 115 -6.22 7.00 0.73
CA MET A 115 -7.45 6.22 0.80
C MET A 115 -7.87 6.05 2.25
N LYS A 116 -9.16 6.22 2.54
CA LYS A 116 -9.74 5.73 3.80
C LYS A 116 -10.09 4.27 3.62
N ILE A 117 -9.45 3.41 4.41
CA ILE A 117 -9.67 1.98 4.37
C ILE A 117 -10.17 1.44 5.71
N LEU A 118 -10.99 0.41 5.63
CA LEU A 118 -11.40 -0.42 6.76
C LEU A 118 -10.76 -1.79 6.58
N TRP A 119 -10.23 -2.36 7.66
CA TRP A 119 -9.54 -3.64 7.59
C TRP A 119 -9.82 -4.53 8.80
N LYS A 120 -9.82 -5.85 8.57
CA LYS A 120 -9.89 -6.87 9.62
C LYS A 120 -9.15 -8.14 9.21
N HIS A 121 -8.76 -8.92 10.20
CA HIS A 121 -8.21 -10.26 9.96
C HIS A 121 -9.25 -11.15 9.29
N CYS A 122 -8.79 -11.94 8.34
CA CYS A 122 -9.57 -13.00 7.72
C CYS A 122 -8.78 -14.30 7.82
N THR A 123 -9.46 -15.39 8.17
CA THR A 123 -8.83 -16.71 8.09
C THR A 123 -8.63 -17.06 6.62
N PRO A 124 -7.45 -17.58 6.23
CA PRO A 124 -7.21 -18.03 4.87
C PRO A 124 -7.93 -19.37 4.63
N ILE A 125 -9.24 -19.40 4.85
CA ILE A 125 -10.06 -20.53 4.52
C ILE A 125 -10.53 -20.30 3.09
N ARG A 126 -9.92 -21.03 2.17
CA ARG A 126 -10.26 -21.10 0.74
C ARG A 126 -11.61 -21.82 0.51
N ASN A 127 -12.56 -21.67 1.44
CA ASN A 127 -13.86 -22.32 1.35
C ASN A 127 -14.81 -21.38 0.60
N SER A 128 -14.94 -21.70 -0.68
CA SER A 128 -16.10 -21.47 -1.52
C SER A 128 -17.42 -21.58 -0.76
N SER A 129 -18.08 -20.45 -0.46
CA SER A 129 -19.55 -20.33 -0.36
C SER A 129 -20.01 -18.96 0.16
N SER A 130 -19.45 -17.88 -0.35
CA SER A 130 -20.11 -16.58 -0.25
C SER A 130 -19.90 -15.89 -1.58
N GLU A 131 -20.86 -16.12 -2.48
CA GLU A 131 -21.13 -15.32 -3.66
C GLU A 131 -21.23 -13.84 -3.25
N ASN A 132 -20.09 -13.19 -3.11
CA ASN A 132 -20.02 -11.75 -3.05
C ASN A 132 -19.36 -11.34 -4.36
N GLU A 133 -20.18 -11.19 -5.40
CA GLU A 133 -19.78 -10.75 -6.76
C GLU A 133 -19.00 -9.41 -6.75
N SER A 134 -18.88 -8.75 -5.59
CA SER A 134 -18.20 -7.48 -5.35
C SER A 134 -16.90 -7.59 -4.53
N VAL A 135 -16.31 -8.79 -4.39
CA VAL A 135 -15.02 -9.00 -3.70
C VAL A 135 -13.97 -9.49 -4.67
N GLU A 136 -12.82 -8.81 -4.70
CA GLU A 136 -11.68 -9.25 -5.49
C GLU A 136 -10.53 -9.74 -4.60
N GLU A 137 -9.88 -10.83 -5.04
CA GLU A 137 -8.80 -11.46 -4.31
C GLU A 137 -7.44 -10.99 -4.84
N LEU A 138 -6.54 -10.63 -3.93
CA LEU A 138 -5.17 -10.24 -4.25
C LEU A 138 -4.19 -11.07 -3.43
N GLU A 139 -3.35 -11.84 -4.12
CA GLU A 139 -2.27 -12.58 -3.47
C GLU A 139 -1.05 -11.70 -3.24
N LEU A 140 -0.57 -11.68 -1.99
CA LEU A 140 0.66 -10.98 -1.59
C LEU A 140 1.58 -11.95 -0.84
N PRO A 141 2.90 -11.78 -0.91
CA PRO A 141 3.81 -12.53 -0.04
C PRO A 141 3.48 -12.31 1.44
N GLY A 142 3.55 -13.37 2.24
CA GLY A 142 3.07 -13.35 3.63
C GLY A 142 3.82 -12.36 4.53
N ASP A 143 5.13 -12.18 4.29
CA ASP A 143 5.98 -11.18 4.93
C ASP A 143 5.49 -9.75 4.63
N VAL A 144 5.15 -9.47 3.37
CA VAL A 144 4.60 -8.18 2.94
C VAL A 144 3.23 -7.93 3.56
N LEU A 145 2.38 -8.95 3.62
CA LEU A 145 1.06 -8.84 4.23
C LEU A 145 1.16 -8.50 5.73
N HIS A 146 2.11 -9.13 6.42
CA HIS A 146 2.40 -8.85 7.82
C HIS A 146 2.95 -7.44 8.03
N GLU A 147 3.91 -7.01 7.21
CA GLU A 147 4.45 -5.65 7.26
C GLU A 147 3.37 -4.61 6.97
N PHE A 148 2.53 -4.86 5.96
CA PHE A 148 1.42 -3.99 5.59
C PHE A 148 0.42 -3.84 6.74
N ARG A 149 0.09 -4.93 7.43
CA ARG A 149 -0.77 -4.87 8.62
C ARG A 149 -0.17 -3.95 9.69
N HIS A 150 1.10 -4.13 10.05
CA HIS A 150 1.77 -3.29 11.06
C HIS A 150 1.77 -1.83 10.63
N HIS A 151 2.03 -1.56 9.35
CA HIS A 151 1.95 -0.22 8.80
C HIS A 151 0.55 0.40 8.98
N LEU A 152 -0.52 -0.34 8.71
CA LEU A 152 -1.88 0.15 8.91
C LEU A 152 -2.18 0.45 10.38
N GLU A 153 -1.74 -0.42 11.30
CA GLU A 153 -1.90 -0.22 12.75
C GLU A 153 -1.15 1.04 13.24
N ASP A 154 0.07 1.26 12.76
CA ASP A 154 0.90 2.42 13.12
C ASP A 154 0.30 3.73 12.60
N VAL A 155 -0.16 3.74 11.34
CA VAL A 155 -0.83 4.89 10.75
C VAL A 155 -2.13 5.21 11.50
N THR A 156 -2.93 4.21 11.83
CA THR A 156 -4.15 4.39 12.64
C THR A 156 -3.84 5.03 13.99
N LYS A 157 -2.82 4.56 14.71
CA LYS A 157 -2.43 5.12 16.02
C LYS A 157 -1.93 6.55 15.88
N ARG A 158 -1.18 6.85 14.82
CA ARG A 158 -0.50 8.13 14.62
C ARG A 158 -1.42 9.24 14.11
N TYR A 159 -2.37 8.92 13.24
CA TYR A 159 -3.16 9.93 12.52
C TYR A 159 -4.64 9.96 12.88
N LEU A 160 -5.18 8.90 13.48
CA LEU A 160 -6.60 8.86 13.87
C LEU A 160 -6.78 9.01 15.38
N PRO A 161 -7.73 9.86 15.82
CA PRO A 161 -8.08 9.96 17.23
C PRO A 161 -8.69 8.63 17.72
N PRO A 162 -8.56 8.28 19.02
CA PRO A 162 -9.01 6.99 19.54
C PRO A 162 -10.44 6.58 19.16
N SER A 163 -11.37 7.55 19.15
CA SER A 163 -12.77 7.34 18.78
C SER A 163 -13.00 6.97 17.30
N ALA A 164 -12.05 7.28 16.42
CA ALA A 164 -12.17 7.05 14.97
C ALA A 164 -11.35 5.84 14.47
N ARG A 165 -10.68 5.10 15.37
CA ARG A 165 -9.82 3.96 15.01
C ARG A 165 -10.59 2.69 14.66
N LYS A 166 -11.87 2.62 15.04
CA LYS A 166 -12.75 1.48 14.77
C LYS A 166 -14.11 1.93 14.28
N LEU A 167 -14.68 1.10 13.42
CA LEU A 167 -16.09 1.15 13.04
C LEU A 167 -16.64 -0.27 13.19
N GLN A 168 -17.44 -0.51 14.23
CA GLN A 168 -17.89 -1.85 14.62
C GLN A 168 -16.69 -2.80 14.80
N GLU A 169 -16.63 -3.91 14.08
CA GLU A 169 -15.52 -4.87 14.11
C GLU A 169 -14.32 -4.49 13.22
N TRP A 170 -14.45 -3.44 12.41
CA TRP A 170 -13.43 -3.03 11.45
C TRP A 170 -12.48 -1.99 12.04
N ASN A 171 -11.18 -2.17 11.79
CA ASN A 171 -10.19 -1.14 12.08
C ASN A 171 -10.16 -0.13 10.94
N VAL A 172 -10.05 1.14 11.25
CA VAL A 172 -9.99 2.23 10.26
C VAL A 172 -8.54 2.70 10.14
N SER A 173 -8.05 2.86 8.92
CA SER A 173 -6.73 3.42 8.65
C SER A 173 -6.75 4.32 7.42
N LEU A 174 -5.67 5.09 7.27
CA LEU A 174 -5.40 5.88 6.07
C LEU A 174 -4.28 5.20 5.29
N LEU A 175 -4.42 5.14 3.97
CA LEU A 175 -3.40 4.56 3.11
C LEU A 175 -2.94 5.60 2.11
N GLU A 176 -1.69 6.05 2.24
CA GLU A 176 -1.12 7.07 1.38
C GLU A 176 -1.10 6.64 -0.08
N ARG A 177 -1.43 7.59 -0.96
CA ARG A 177 -1.36 7.41 -2.41
C ARG A 177 -0.17 8.16 -2.97
N TYR A 178 0.38 7.60 -4.05
CA TYR A 178 1.33 8.31 -4.87
C TYR A 178 0.60 9.42 -5.64
N GLU A 179 1.20 10.60 -5.64
CA GLU A 179 0.80 11.75 -6.45
C GLU A 179 2.08 12.27 -7.13
N ALA A 180 2.04 12.38 -8.46
CA ALA A 180 3.16 12.92 -9.22
C ALA A 180 3.24 14.43 -8.98
N ALA A 181 4.44 14.94 -8.72
CA ALA A 181 4.67 16.38 -8.69
C ALA A 181 4.52 16.91 -10.13
N VAL A 182 3.48 17.68 -10.40
CA VAL A 182 3.33 18.39 -11.67
C VAL A 182 4.36 19.52 -11.66
N LYS A 183 5.38 19.42 -12.49
CA LYS A 183 6.21 20.57 -12.86
C LYS A 183 5.48 21.28 -14.00
N GLU A 184 5.08 22.53 -13.78
CA GLU A 184 4.71 23.41 -14.88
C GLU A 184 5.98 23.70 -15.70
N GLU A 185 5.91 23.46 -17.02
CA GLU A 185 6.94 23.83 -18.01
C GLU A 185 6.85 25.31 -18.39
#